data_AF-A0A7C3M372-F1
#
_entry.id   AF-A0A7C3M372-F1
#
_cell.length_a   1.000
_cell.length_b   1.000
_cell.length_c   1.000
_cell.angle_alpha   90.00
_cell.angle_beta   90.00
_cell.angle_gamma   90.00
#
_symmetry.space_group_name_H-M   'P 1'
#
loop_
_entity.id
_entity.type
_entity.pdbx_description
1 polymer ?
#
loop_
_entity_poly.entity_id
_entity_poly.type
_entity_poly.pdbx_seq_one_letter_code
_entity_poly.pdbx_strand_id
1 'polypeptide(L)'
;MHNEVVIILTLSVIIFISPLLSKLIKIPTIPIEIILGSVVISLGIIEEHPIFELVAELGFLYLLFLAGLEVDLKKLFKVDPTIIKKGLLYTALLYIITFFICIYFELPKILIVTIPLISIGLLAAIKKEYGDLPWINLAITIGLIGEIVSIIVLTVVSAKLQHGIGAEFYYTLFELFIVFVAVGLFYKFFHNLMWWYPGIKTYLMPKFDNQEQDIRLSMAIFF
;
A
#
# COMPACT_ATOMS: atom_id res chain seq x y z
N MET A 1 -0.06 12.49 -29.87
CA MET A 1 1.33 12.83 -30.26
C MET A 1 1.87 14.09 -29.59
N HIS A 2 1.33 15.32 -29.80
CA HIS A 2 1.90 16.52 -29.14
C HIS A 2 1.72 16.48 -27.60
N ASN A 3 0.54 16.08 -27.10
CA ASN A 3 0.30 15.92 -25.65
C ASN A 3 1.17 14.84 -24.99
N GLU A 4 1.41 13.71 -25.65
CA GLU A 4 2.19 12.60 -25.08
C GLU A 4 3.66 13.00 -24.85
N VAL A 5 4.24 13.77 -25.77
CA VAL A 5 5.60 14.28 -25.62
C VAL A 5 5.70 15.26 -24.45
N VAL A 6 4.71 16.15 -24.30
CA VAL A 6 4.65 17.10 -23.16
C VAL A 6 4.50 16.35 -21.84
N ILE A 7 3.66 15.31 -21.80
CA ILE A 7 3.49 14.45 -20.63
C ILE A 7 4.81 13.80 -20.23
N ILE A 8 5.47 13.11 -21.17
CA ILE A 8 6.73 12.40 -20.90
C ILE A 8 7.83 13.37 -20.47
N LEU A 9 7.94 14.52 -21.14
CA LEU A 9 8.95 15.52 -20.82
C LEU A 9 8.73 16.10 -19.42
N THR A 10 7.47 16.44 -19.09
CA THR A 10 7.13 16.99 -17.78
C THR A 10 7.35 15.97 -16.66
N LEU A 11 6.91 14.71 -16.84
CA LEU A 11 7.18 13.64 -15.90
C LEU A 11 8.69 13.43 -15.68
N SER A 12 9.47 13.41 -16.77
CA SER A 12 10.92 13.26 -16.70
C SER A 12 11.57 14.39 -15.91
N VAL A 13 11.10 15.62 -16.10
CA VAL A 13 11.56 16.80 -15.34
C VAL A 13 11.19 16.69 -13.87
N ILE A 14 9.96 16.29 -13.54
CA ILE A 14 9.53 16.08 -12.14
C ILE A 14 10.41 15.01 -11.48
N ILE A 15 10.56 13.85 -12.09
CA ILE A 15 11.36 12.73 -11.54
C ILE A 15 12.83 13.14 -11.37
N PHE A 16 13.38 13.91 -12.30
CA PHE A 16 14.76 14.39 -12.20
C PHE A 16 14.96 15.44 -11.09
N ILE A 17 14.05 16.40 -10.96
CA ILE A 17 14.15 17.50 -9.98
C ILE A 17 13.83 17.02 -8.57
N SER A 18 12.91 16.07 -8.41
CA SER A 18 12.37 15.68 -7.09
C SER A 18 13.46 15.24 -6.09
N PRO A 19 14.43 14.38 -6.45
CA PRO A 19 15.52 14.01 -5.53
C PRO A 19 16.45 15.18 -5.16
N LEU A 20 16.64 16.13 -6.07
CA LEU A 20 17.45 17.33 -5.81
C LEU A 20 16.75 18.23 -4.80
N LEU A 21 15.44 18.42 -4.97
CA LEU A 21 14.61 19.20 -4.07
C LEU A 21 14.43 18.50 -2.71
N SER A 22 14.33 17.17 -2.70
CA SER A 22 14.33 16.32 -1.50
C SER A 22 15.56 16.60 -0.64
N LYS A 23 16.75 16.59 -1.24
CA LYS A 23 18.00 16.90 -0.51
C LYS A 23 18.06 18.34 0.00
N LEU A 24 17.50 19.29 -0.74
CA LEU A 24 17.49 20.69 -0.35
C LEU A 24 16.54 20.96 0.84
N ILE A 25 15.32 20.42 0.79
CA ILE A 25 14.24 20.68 1.76
C ILE A 25 14.25 19.65 2.90
N LYS A 26 14.94 18.51 2.74
CA LYS A 26 14.99 17.37 3.69
C LYS A 26 13.62 16.70 3.92
N ILE A 27 12.81 16.66 2.87
CA ILE A 27 11.53 15.93 2.83
C ILE A 27 11.73 14.71 1.91
N PRO A 28 11.10 13.55 2.18
CA PRO A 28 11.19 12.40 1.28
C PRO A 28 10.81 12.75 -0.15
N THR A 29 11.34 12.00 -1.12
CA THR A 29 11.16 12.31 -2.54
C THR A 29 9.69 12.19 -2.98
N ILE A 30 8.94 11.25 -2.40
CA ILE A 30 7.56 10.94 -2.83
C ILE A 30 6.57 12.09 -2.55
N PRO A 31 6.49 12.68 -1.34
CA PRO A 31 5.69 13.89 -1.11
C PRO A 31 6.01 15.03 -2.10
N ILE A 32 7.28 15.18 -2.49
CA ILE A 32 7.69 16.20 -3.44
C ILE A 32 7.14 15.90 -4.84
N GLU A 33 7.22 14.66 -5.29
CA GLU A 33 6.65 14.23 -6.58
C GLU A 33 5.13 14.45 -6.62
N ILE A 34 4.41 14.12 -5.54
CA ILE A 34 2.96 14.35 -5.41
C ILE A 34 2.64 15.85 -5.49
N ILE A 35 3.39 16.71 -4.79
CA ILE A 35 3.20 18.16 -4.81
C ILE A 35 3.48 18.72 -6.20
N LEU A 36 4.61 18.36 -6.81
CA LEU A 36 4.99 18.84 -8.14
C LEU A 36 3.99 18.39 -9.21
N GLY A 37 3.54 17.14 -9.18
CA GLY A 37 2.50 16.64 -10.07
C GLY A 37 1.19 17.41 -9.92
N SER A 38 0.76 17.67 -8.68
CA SER A 38 -0.45 18.46 -8.39
C SER A 38 -0.34 19.90 -8.90
N VAL A 39 0.82 20.54 -8.72
CA VAL A 39 1.10 21.89 -9.22
C VAL A 39 1.06 21.92 -10.76
N VAL A 40 1.70 20.97 -11.42
CA VAL A 40 1.73 20.90 -12.90
C VAL A 40 0.33 20.75 -13.50
N ILE A 41 -0.51 19.89 -12.92
CA ILE A 41 -1.89 19.70 -13.37
C ILE A 41 -2.73 20.96 -13.09
N SER A 42 -2.63 21.54 -11.90
CA SER A 42 -3.39 22.76 -11.56
C SER A 42 -3.04 23.98 -12.41
N LEU A 43 -1.81 24.05 -12.94
CA LEU A 43 -1.38 25.09 -13.88
C LEU A 43 -1.85 24.83 -15.33
N GLY A 44 -2.49 23.69 -15.59
CA GLY A 44 -2.95 23.30 -16.93
C GLY A 44 -1.84 22.91 -17.89
N ILE A 45 -0.65 22.55 -17.40
CA ILE A 45 0.49 22.13 -18.22
C ILE A 45 0.27 20.72 -18.78
N ILE A 46 -0.42 19.88 -18.01
CA ILE A 46 -0.80 18.52 -18.37
C ILE A 46 -2.31 18.38 -18.18
N GLU A 47 -2.97 17.73 -19.12
CA GLU A 47 -4.38 17.32 -19.03
C GLU A 47 -4.50 15.87 -18.56
N GLU A 48 -5.66 15.52 -18.01
CA GLU A 48 -5.98 14.12 -17.68
C GLU A 48 -5.85 13.23 -18.92
N HIS A 49 -5.13 12.12 -18.76
CA HIS A 49 -4.87 11.19 -19.85
C HIS A 49 -4.96 9.75 -19.32
N PRO A 50 -5.60 8.81 -20.05
CA PRO A 50 -5.77 7.42 -19.60
C PRO A 50 -4.46 6.70 -19.25
N ILE A 51 -3.34 7.13 -19.86
CA ILE A 51 -2.00 6.59 -19.54
C ILE A 51 -1.64 6.84 -18.07
N PHE A 52 -2.04 7.96 -17.47
CA PHE A 52 -1.75 8.23 -16.06
C PHE A 52 -2.45 7.25 -15.14
N GLU A 53 -3.70 6.90 -15.43
CA GLU A 53 -4.45 5.91 -14.65
C GLU A 53 -3.78 4.54 -14.75
N LEU A 54 -3.44 4.10 -15.96
CA LEU A 54 -2.72 2.83 -16.17
C LEU A 54 -1.36 2.79 -15.45
N VAL A 55 -0.57 3.86 -15.55
CA VAL A 55 0.75 3.95 -14.91
C VAL A 55 0.61 4.04 -13.40
N ALA A 56 -0.39 4.74 -12.88
CA ALA A 56 -0.68 4.84 -11.45
C ALA A 56 -1.11 3.50 -10.87
N GLU A 57 -1.98 2.76 -11.55
CA GLU A 57 -2.38 1.40 -11.14
C GLU A 57 -1.18 0.46 -11.13
N LEU A 58 -0.40 0.43 -12.22
CA LEU A 58 0.77 -0.44 -12.32
C LEU A 58 1.84 -0.07 -11.28
N GLY A 59 2.08 1.21 -11.08
CA GLY A 59 3.00 1.73 -10.06
C GLY A 59 2.53 1.42 -8.64
N PHE A 60 1.24 1.59 -8.35
CA PHE A 60 0.64 1.26 -7.06
C PHE A 60 0.75 -0.22 -6.75
N LEU A 61 0.38 -1.08 -7.69
CA LEU A 61 0.55 -2.52 -7.58
C LEU A 61 2.03 -2.86 -7.31
N TYR A 62 2.96 -2.25 -8.05
CA TYR A 62 4.39 -2.51 -7.89
C TYR A 62 4.91 -2.10 -6.51
N LEU A 63 4.45 -0.96 -5.98
CA LEU A 63 4.77 -0.52 -4.62
C LEU A 63 4.22 -1.47 -3.55
N LEU A 64 2.98 -1.95 -3.70
CA LEU A 64 2.42 -2.97 -2.81
C LEU A 64 3.17 -4.29 -2.91
N PHE A 65 3.61 -4.68 -4.10
CA PHE A 65 4.41 -5.87 -4.32
C PHE A 65 5.77 -5.78 -3.61
N LEU A 66 6.51 -4.67 -3.79
CA LEU A 66 7.75 -4.40 -3.07
C LEU A 66 7.53 -4.36 -1.56
N ALA A 67 6.44 -3.75 -1.10
CA ALA A 67 6.07 -3.78 0.31
C ALA A 67 5.86 -5.21 0.81
N GLY A 68 5.21 -6.06 0.03
CA GLY A 68 5.01 -7.48 0.34
C GLY A 68 6.32 -8.26 0.48
N LEU A 69 7.33 -7.97 -0.33
CA LEU A 69 8.67 -8.56 -0.21
C LEU A 69 9.39 -8.10 1.07
N GLU A 70 9.17 -6.84 1.46
CA GLU A 70 9.89 -6.21 2.57
C GLU A 70 9.27 -6.54 3.94
N VAL A 71 8.03 -7.02 3.93
CA VAL A 71 7.27 -7.38 5.12
C VAL A 71 7.46 -8.85 5.48
N ASP A 72 8.09 -9.08 6.62
CA ASP A 72 8.14 -10.41 7.23
C ASP A 72 6.90 -10.63 8.13
N LEU A 73 5.85 -11.22 7.57
CA LEU A 73 4.62 -11.56 8.30
C LEU A 73 4.89 -12.46 9.51
N LYS A 74 5.96 -13.27 9.52
CA LYS A 74 6.29 -14.12 10.67
C LYS A 74 6.78 -13.30 11.86
N LYS A 75 7.39 -12.14 11.61
CA LYS A 75 7.76 -11.19 12.66
C LYS A 75 6.52 -10.58 13.29
N LEU A 76 5.44 -10.32 12.52
CA LEU A 76 4.18 -9.79 13.06
C LEU A 76 3.57 -10.69 14.14
N PHE A 77 3.56 -12.01 13.92
CA PHE A 77 3.08 -12.97 14.92
C PHE A 77 3.96 -13.04 16.18
N LYS A 78 5.17 -12.48 16.14
CA LYS A 78 6.10 -12.39 17.26
C LYS A 78 6.22 -10.97 17.82
N VAL A 79 5.42 -10.02 17.32
CA VAL A 79 5.40 -8.65 17.84
C VAL A 79 4.87 -8.68 19.27
N ASP A 80 5.51 -7.87 20.12
CA ASP A 80 5.07 -7.70 21.50
C ASP A 80 3.59 -7.25 21.54
N PRO A 81 2.71 -7.94 22.30
CA PRO A 81 1.31 -7.56 22.46
C PRO A 81 1.10 -6.10 22.86
N THR A 82 2.06 -5.49 23.55
CA THR A 82 2.03 -4.07 23.90
C THR A 82 2.12 -3.15 22.68
N ILE A 83 2.93 -3.51 21.67
CA ILE A 83 3.03 -2.78 20.40
C ILE A 83 1.73 -2.90 19.62
N ILE A 84 1.13 -4.10 19.59
CA ILE A 84 -0.17 -4.31 18.92
C ILE A 84 -1.25 -3.44 19.57
N LYS A 85 -1.34 -3.44 20.91
CA LYS A 85 -2.29 -2.59 21.65
C LYS A 85 -2.08 -1.11 21.36
N LYS A 86 -0.82 -0.65 21.33
CA LYS A 86 -0.48 0.74 20.99
C LYS A 86 -0.84 1.09 19.55
N GLY A 87 -0.61 0.17 18.60
CA GLY A 87 -0.99 0.33 17.20
C GLY A 87 -2.50 0.46 17.02
N LEU A 88 -3.28 -0.42 17.65
CA LEU A 88 -4.75 -0.34 17.64
C LEU A 88 -5.26 0.94 18.29
N LEU A 89 -4.68 1.35 19.43
CA LEU A 89 -5.02 2.60 20.09
C LEU A 89 -4.70 3.81 19.19
N TYR A 90 -3.54 3.79 18.54
CA TYR A 90 -3.15 4.83 17.58
C TYR A 90 -4.14 4.94 16.42
N THR A 91 -4.50 3.82 15.78
CA THR A 91 -5.50 3.80 14.71
C THR A 91 -6.86 4.29 15.21
N ALA A 92 -7.32 3.84 16.38
CA ALA A 92 -8.59 4.30 16.96
C ALA A 92 -8.59 5.82 17.21
N LEU A 93 -7.49 6.36 17.74
CA LEU A 93 -7.33 7.79 17.95
C LEU A 93 -7.39 8.57 16.62
N LEU A 94 -6.77 8.07 15.55
CA LEU A 94 -6.88 8.70 14.23
C LEU A 94 -8.34 8.78 13.75
N TYR A 95 -9.11 7.70 13.85
CA TYR A 95 -10.53 7.71 13.48
C TYR A 95 -11.35 8.68 14.33
N ILE A 96 -11.09 8.73 15.65
CA ILE A 96 -11.77 9.65 16.56
C ILE A 96 -11.46 11.11 16.20
N ILE A 97 -10.18 11.43 15.98
CA ILE A 97 -9.75 12.79 15.59
C ILE A 97 -10.40 13.18 14.26
N THR A 98 -10.35 12.31 13.25
CA THR A 98 -10.97 12.57 11.95
C THR A 98 -12.47 12.75 12.05
N PHE A 99 -13.16 11.97 12.89
CA PHE A 99 -14.59 12.12 13.14
C PHE A 99 -14.93 13.52 13.65
N PHE A 100 -14.19 14.02 14.64
CA PHE A 100 -14.38 15.38 15.17
C PHE A 100 -14.06 16.46 14.13
N ILE A 101 -12.97 16.29 13.36
CA ILE A 101 -12.62 17.21 12.27
C ILE A 101 -13.76 17.28 11.24
N CYS A 102 -14.27 16.13 10.80
CA CYS A 102 -15.32 16.10 9.79
C CYS A 102 -16.61 16.75 10.27
N ILE A 103 -16.98 16.58 11.54
CA ILE A 103 -18.16 17.25 12.11
C ILE A 103 -17.92 18.75 12.23
N TYR A 104 -16.77 19.16 12.76
CA TYR A 104 -16.46 20.59 12.98
C TYR A 104 -16.42 21.40 11.69
N PHE A 105 -15.88 20.82 10.61
CA PHE A 105 -15.78 21.47 9.30
C PHE A 105 -16.92 21.10 8.33
N GLU A 106 -17.97 20.41 8.80
CA GLU A 106 -19.11 19.96 7.97
C GLU A 106 -18.71 19.17 6.72
N LEU A 107 -17.66 18.34 6.83
CA LEU A 107 -17.11 17.58 5.71
C LEU A 107 -17.96 16.34 5.38
N PRO A 108 -17.89 15.85 4.12
CA PRO A 108 -18.56 14.61 3.72
C PRO A 108 -18.22 13.42 4.62
N LYS A 109 -19.26 12.68 5.04
CA LYS A 109 -19.12 11.55 5.99
C LYS A 109 -18.16 10.45 5.52
N ILE A 110 -17.97 10.29 4.21
CA ILE A 110 -17.02 9.33 3.65
C ILE A 110 -15.58 9.61 4.10
N LEU A 111 -15.22 10.88 4.30
CA LEU A 111 -13.88 11.29 4.72
C LEU A 111 -13.52 10.84 6.13
N ILE A 112 -14.52 10.55 6.99
CA ILE A 112 -14.32 9.95 8.31
C ILE A 112 -13.57 8.61 8.17
N VAL A 113 -13.82 7.90 7.08
CA VAL A 113 -13.23 6.59 6.79
C VAL A 113 -11.99 6.71 5.92
N THR A 114 -11.98 7.64 4.97
CA THR A 114 -10.89 7.76 3.99
C THR A 114 -9.63 8.43 4.54
N ILE A 115 -9.75 9.45 5.39
CA ILE A 115 -8.59 10.18 5.93
C ILE A 115 -7.68 9.31 6.82
N PRO A 116 -8.20 8.45 7.72
CA PRO A 116 -7.37 7.62 8.58
C PRO A 116 -6.71 6.41 7.89
N LEU A 117 -6.94 6.21 6.58
CA LEU A 117 -6.37 5.09 5.84
C LEU A 117 -4.84 5.18 5.83
N ILE A 118 -4.20 4.03 6.05
CA ILE A 118 -2.74 3.91 6.05
C ILE A 118 -2.33 3.09 4.82
N SER A 119 -1.27 3.53 4.12
CA SER A 119 -0.70 2.83 2.96
C SER A 119 0.69 2.29 3.29
N ILE A 120 0.83 0.96 3.35
CA ILE A 120 2.15 0.32 3.55
C ILE A 120 3.05 0.52 2.32
N GLY A 121 2.49 0.60 1.11
CA GLY A 121 3.25 0.84 -0.11
C GLY A 121 4.14 2.08 -0.04
N LEU A 122 3.62 3.17 0.55
CA LEU A 122 4.39 4.38 0.77
C LEU A 122 5.52 4.19 1.80
N LEU A 123 5.27 3.42 2.86
CA LEU A 123 6.27 3.11 3.88
C LEU A 123 7.43 2.26 3.32
N ALA A 124 7.14 1.33 2.40
CA ALA A 124 8.17 0.55 1.72
C ALA A 124 9.07 1.43 0.85
N ALA A 125 8.48 2.39 0.15
CA ALA A 125 9.25 3.35 -0.65
C ALA A 125 10.11 4.28 0.23
N ILE A 126 9.61 4.73 1.40
CA ILE A 126 10.40 5.46 2.40
C ILE A 126 11.54 4.59 2.95
N LYS A 127 11.31 3.30 3.23
CA LYS A 127 12.36 2.36 3.65
C LYS A 127 13.45 2.23 2.61
N LYS A 128 13.10 2.24 1.31
CA LYS A 128 14.08 2.21 0.22
C LYS A 128 14.93 3.49 0.15
N GLU A 129 14.35 4.64 0.47
CA GLU A 129 15.04 5.94 0.45
C GLU A 129 15.96 6.13 1.68
N TYR A 130 15.49 5.78 2.88
CA TYR A 130 16.20 6.03 4.14
C TYR A 130 16.95 4.82 4.71
N GLY A 131 16.72 3.62 4.18
CA GLY A 131 17.28 2.37 4.67
C GLY A 131 16.53 1.78 5.87
N ASP A 132 17.17 0.82 6.54
CA ASP A 132 16.55 0.02 7.60
C ASP A 132 16.67 0.70 8.98
N LEU A 133 15.77 1.64 9.25
CA LEU A 133 15.74 2.37 10.52
C LEU A 133 14.71 1.79 11.51
N PRO A 134 14.97 1.80 12.84
CA PRO A 134 14.07 1.23 13.83
C PRO A 134 12.64 1.82 13.79
N TRP A 135 12.52 3.13 13.59
CA TRP A 135 11.22 3.80 13.51
C TRP A 135 10.46 3.45 12.23
N ILE A 136 11.16 3.16 11.12
CA ILE A 136 10.55 2.69 9.86
C ILE A 136 10.00 1.27 10.05
N ASN A 137 10.76 0.38 10.69
CA ASN A 137 10.29 -0.97 10.99
C ASN A 137 9.08 -0.97 11.94
N LEU A 138 9.06 -0.07 12.92
CA LEU A 138 7.90 0.15 13.77
C LEU A 138 6.71 0.69 12.95
N ALA A 139 6.94 1.67 12.08
CA ALA A 139 5.90 2.25 11.23
C ALA A 139 5.31 1.20 10.27
N ILE A 140 6.13 0.34 9.66
CA ILE A 140 5.67 -0.77 8.83
C ILE A 140 4.82 -1.74 9.66
N THR A 141 5.26 -2.08 10.87
CA THR A 141 4.51 -2.97 11.78
C THR A 141 3.15 -2.39 12.15
N ILE A 142 3.09 -1.11 12.53
CA ILE A 142 1.83 -0.42 12.85
C ILE A 142 0.99 -0.23 11.58
N GLY A 143 1.62 0.05 10.44
CA GLY A 143 0.98 0.21 9.14
C GLY A 143 0.27 -1.07 8.68
N LEU A 144 0.87 -2.24 8.93
CA LEU A 144 0.22 -3.54 8.69
C LEU A 144 -1.05 -3.72 9.50
N ILE A 145 -1.02 -3.37 10.79
CA ILE A 145 -2.22 -3.39 11.65
C ILE A 145 -3.25 -2.40 11.11
N GLY A 146 -2.81 -1.18 10.77
CA GLY A 146 -3.62 -0.11 10.24
C GLY A 146 -4.31 -0.46 8.92
N GLU A 147 -3.61 -1.14 8.01
CA GLU A 147 -4.14 -1.53 6.70
C GLU A 147 -5.20 -2.63 6.82
N ILE A 148 -4.98 -3.63 7.71
CA ILE A 148 -6.01 -4.64 8.02
C ILE A 148 -7.26 -3.97 8.61
N VAL A 149 -7.09 -3.04 9.57
CA VAL A 149 -8.21 -2.29 10.14
C VAL A 149 -8.90 -1.46 9.06
N SER A 150 -8.14 -0.83 8.17
CA SER A 150 -8.65 0.00 7.07
C SER A 150 -9.51 -0.81 6.10
N ILE A 151 -9.07 -2.00 5.69
CA ILE A 151 -9.85 -2.91 4.83
C ILE A 151 -11.17 -3.27 5.52
N ILE A 152 -11.12 -3.67 6.80
CA ILE A 152 -12.33 -4.04 7.55
C ILE A 152 -13.31 -2.87 7.64
N VAL A 153 -12.83 -1.68 8.04
CA VAL A 153 -13.68 -0.49 8.20
C VAL A 153 -14.27 -0.07 6.86
N LEU A 154 -13.46 -0.02 5.80
CA LEU A 154 -13.91 0.36 4.46
C LEU A 154 -14.96 -0.62 3.91
N THR A 155 -14.73 -1.93 4.05
CA THR A 155 -15.70 -2.94 3.63
C THR A 155 -17.01 -2.84 4.41
N VAL A 156 -16.96 -2.68 5.74
CA VAL A 156 -18.16 -2.53 6.59
C VAL A 156 -18.95 -1.28 6.17
N VAL A 157 -18.27 -0.14 6.00
CA VAL A 157 -18.93 1.11 5.64
C VAL A 157 -19.48 1.06 4.22
N SER A 158 -18.72 0.52 3.27
CA SER A 158 -19.16 0.33 1.89
C SER A 158 -20.40 -0.55 1.81
N ALA A 159 -20.38 -1.72 2.47
CA ALA A 159 -21.52 -2.64 2.52
C ALA A 159 -22.76 -1.96 3.12
N LYS A 160 -22.59 -1.19 4.21
CA LYS A 160 -23.68 -0.45 4.83
C LYS A 160 -24.25 0.64 3.91
N LEU A 161 -23.40 1.33 3.16
CA LEU A 161 -23.83 2.41 2.25
C LEU A 161 -24.56 1.85 1.02
N GLN A 162 -24.08 0.72 0.48
CA GLN A 162 -24.62 0.13 -0.74
C GLN A 162 -25.89 -0.69 -0.49
N HIS A 163 -25.94 -1.46 0.60
CA HIS A 163 -27.00 -2.44 0.87
C HIS A 163 -27.84 -2.15 2.11
N GLY A 164 -27.48 -1.14 2.91
CA GLY A 164 -28.07 -0.91 4.23
C GLY A 164 -27.64 -2.00 5.24
N ILE A 165 -28.40 -2.17 6.33
CA ILE A 165 -28.18 -3.26 7.29
C ILE A 165 -29.24 -4.34 7.00
N GLY A 166 -28.84 -5.38 6.25
CA GLY A 166 -29.71 -6.48 5.82
C GLY A 166 -28.91 -7.75 5.54
N ALA A 167 -29.54 -8.76 4.92
CA ALA A 167 -28.86 -10.03 4.61
C ALA A 167 -27.62 -9.82 3.71
N GLU A 168 -27.72 -8.94 2.71
CA GLU A 168 -26.62 -8.58 1.80
C GLU A 168 -25.41 -8.02 2.54
N PHE A 169 -25.60 -7.17 3.54
CA PHE A 169 -24.51 -6.68 4.39
C PHE A 169 -23.75 -7.82 5.08
N TYR A 170 -24.46 -8.79 5.64
CA TYR A 170 -23.82 -9.94 6.27
C TYR A 170 -23.16 -10.88 5.26
N TYR A 171 -23.71 -11.00 4.05
CA TYR A 171 -23.05 -11.72 2.95
C TYR A 171 -21.71 -11.06 2.58
N THR A 172 -21.66 -9.74 2.44
CA THR A 172 -20.39 -9.03 2.16
C THR A 172 -19.36 -9.21 3.28
N LEU A 173 -19.78 -9.19 4.55
CA LEU A 173 -18.87 -9.47 5.67
C LEU A 173 -18.39 -10.92 5.68
N PHE A 174 -19.26 -11.86 5.29
CA PHE A 174 -18.90 -13.26 5.15
C PHE A 174 -17.92 -13.49 3.99
N GLU A 175 -18.09 -12.80 2.87
CA GLU A 175 -17.14 -12.78 1.75
C GLU A 175 -15.77 -12.27 2.20
N LEU A 176 -15.71 -11.16 2.97
CA LEU A 176 -14.45 -10.66 3.53
C LEU A 176 -13.77 -11.72 4.42
N PHE A 177 -14.55 -12.41 5.26
CA PHE A 177 -14.02 -13.51 6.06
C PHE A 177 -13.50 -14.67 5.20
N ILE A 178 -14.24 -15.07 4.16
CA ILE A 178 -13.80 -16.08 3.20
C ILE A 178 -12.47 -15.68 2.55
N VAL A 179 -12.30 -14.43 2.15
CA VAL A 179 -11.05 -13.93 1.54
C VAL A 179 -9.88 -14.14 2.50
N PHE A 180 -9.99 -13.75 3.78
CA PHE A 180 -8.92 -13.97 4.76
C PHE A 180 -8.62 -15.46 4.98
N VAL A 181 -9.65 -16.30 5.05
CA VAL A 181 -9.49 -17.76 5.17
C VAL A 181 -8.80 -18.34 3.94
N ALA A 182 -9.22 -17.93 2.74
CA ALA A 182 -8.66 -18.37 1.47
C ALA A 182 -7.17 -18.01 1.36
N VAL A 183 -6.79 -16.78 1.72
CA VAL A 183 -5.38 -16.35 1.77
C VAL A 183 -4.58 -17.20 2.76
N GLY A 184 -5.13 -17.48 3.95
CA GLY A 184 -4.49 -18.34 4.94
C GLY A 184 -4.30 -19.78 4.47
N LEU A 185 -5.30 -20.34 3.79
CA LEU A 185 -5.25 -21.68 3.19
C LEU A 185 -4.25 -21.72 2.03
N PHE A 186 -4.23 -20.69 1.18
CA PHE A 186 -3.27 -20.56 0.09
C PHE A 186 -1.84 -20.53 0.61
N TYR A 187 -1.56 -19.71 1.63
CA TYR A 187 -0.25 -19.69 2.30
C TYR A 187 0.13 -21.08 2.82
N LYS A 188 -0.80 -21.76 3.52
CA LYS A 188 -0.55 -23.10 4.06
C LYS A 188 -0.30 -24.14 2.96
N PHE A 189 -1.05 -24.08 1.86
CA PHE A 189 -0.88 -24.95 0.70
C PHE A 189 0.52 -24.78 0.09
N PHE A 190 0.93 -23.54 -0.20
CA PHE A 190 2.27 -23.26 -0.74
C PHE A 190 3.38 -23.66 0.23
N HIS A 191 3.21 -23.39 1.52
CA HIS A 191 4.16 -23.81 2.53
C HIS A 191 4.34 -25.34 2.55
N ASN A 192 3.23 -26.09 2.54
CA ASN A 192 3.25 -27.55 2.52
C ASN A 192 3.84 -28.10 1.22
N LEU A 193 3.52 -27.49 0.07
CA LEU A 193 4.05 -27.87 -1.23
C LEU A 193 5.58 -27.72 -1.27
N MET A 194 6.08 -26.57 -0.80
CA MET A 194 7.53 -26.30 -0.73
C MET A 194 8.24 -27.20 0.29
N TRP A 195 7.54 -27.61 1.35
CA TRP A 195 8.07 -28.57 2.32
C TRP A 195 8.16 -29.98 1.73
N TRP A 196 7.15 -30.43 0.97
CA TRP A 196 7.12 -31.77 0.39
C TRP A 196 8.07 -31.92 -0.81
N TYR A 197 8.22 -30.87 -1.62
CA TYR A 197 9.10 -30.85 -2.79
C TYR A 197 10.15 -29.72 -2.70
N PRO A 198 11.19 -29.88 -1.86
CA PRO A 198 12.23 -28.85 -1.70
C PRO A 198 13.03 -28.57 -2.98
N GLY A 199 12.99 -29.49 -3.95
CA GLY A 199 13.55 -29.28 -5.30
C GLY A 199 12.88 -28.12 -6.06
N ILE A 200 11.57 -27.91 -5.87
CA ILE A 200 10.84 -26.79 -6.48
C ILE A 200 11.38 -25.46 -5.98
N LYS A 201 11.61 -25.34 -4.67
CA LYS A 201 12.21 -24.13 -4.07
C LYS A 201 13.60 -23.85 -4.65
N THR A 202 14.40 -24.90 -4.85
CA THR A 202 15.78 -24.78 -5.33
C THR A 202 15.83 -24.44 -6.83
N TYR A 203 14.82 -24.86 -7.59
CA TYR A 203 14.66 -24.53 -9.01
C TYR A 203 14.08 -23.13 -9.23
N LEU A 204 13.11 -22.71 -8.42
CA LEU A 204 12.45 -21.41 -8.52
C LEU A 204 13.30 -20.27 -7.95
N MET A 205 14.08 -20.53 -6.89
CA MET A 205 14.97 -19.56 -6.24
C MET A 205 16.32 -20.22 -5.91
N PRO A 206 17.21 -20.40 -6.90
CA PRO A 206 18.51 -21.01 -6.68
C PRO A 206 19.40 -20.12 -5.80
N LYS A 207 20.28 -20.73 -5.01
CA LYS A 207 21.21 -20.00 -4.11
C LYS A 207 22.27 -19.17 -4.85
N PHE A 208 22.57 -19.55 -6.09
CA PHE A 208 23.45 -18.82 -6.99
C PHE A 208 22.65 -18.48 -8.22
N ASP A 209 22.01 -17.31 -8.18
CA ASP A 209 21.16 -16.86 -9.25
C ASP A 209 21.97 -16.01 -10.23
N ASN A 210 22.32 -16.59 -11.37
CA ASN A 210 22.96 -15.87 -12.48
C ASN A 210 21.92 -15.35 -13.49
N GLN A 211 20.63 -15.61 -13.27
CA GLN A 211 19.55 -15.30 -14.22
C GLN A 211 18.48 -14.36 -13.64
N GLU A 212 18.61 -13.94 -12.39
CA GLU A 212 17.59 -13.15 -11.65
C GLU A 212 16.22 -13.86 -11.69
N GLN A 213 16.23 -15.20 -11.52
CA GLN A 213 15.03 -16.05 -11.54
C GLN A 213 14.04 -15.69 -10.44
N ASP A 214 14.52 -15.28 -9.28
CA ASP A 214 13.70 -14.76 -8.19
C ASP A 214 12.93 -13.49 -8.58
N ILE A 215 13.59 -12.54 -9.27
CA ILE A 215 12.96 -11.33 -9.80
C ILE A 215 11.98 -11.67 -10.92
N ARG A 216 12.35 -12.58 -11.84
CA ARG A 216 11.46 -12.99 -12.94
C ARG A 216 10.20 -13.69 -12.44
N LEU A 217 10.34 -14.58 -11.45
CA LEU A 217 9.20 -15.25 -10.82
C LEU A 217 8.31 -14.24 -10.10
N SER A 218 8.92 -13.31 -9.37
CA SER A 218 8.24 -12.20 -8.71
C SER A 218 7.41 -11.37 -9.70
N MET A 219 8.00 -11.02 -10.85
CA MET A 219 7.31 -10.29 -11.93
C MET A 219 6.24 -11.14 -12.62
N ALA A 220 6.44 -12.45 -12.78
CA ALA A 220 5.43 -13.35 -13.35
C ALA A 220 4.23 -13.59 -12.42
N ILE A 221 4.41 -13.46 -11.10
CA ILE A 221 3.30 -13.49 -10.13
C ILE A 221 2.57 -12.14 -10.11
N PHE A 222 3.28 -11.06 -10.41
CA PHE A 222 2.76 -9.70 -10.40
C PHE A 222 1.81 -9.39 -11.57
N PHE A 223 2.08 -9.95 -12.76
CA PHE A 223 1.29 -9.77 -13.99
C PHE A 223 0.34 -10.95 -14.25
#